data_AF-A0A941UTI2-F1
#
_entry.id   AF-A0A941UTI2-F1
#
_cell.length_a   1.000
_cell.length_b   1.000
_cell.length_c   1.000
_cell.angle_alpha   90.00
_cell.angle_beta   90.00
_cell.angle_gamma   90.00
#
_symmetry.space_group_name_H-M   'P 1'
#
loop_
_entity.id
_entity.type
_entity.pdbx_description
1 polymer ?
#
loop_
_entity_poly.entity_id
_entity_poly.type
_entity_poly.pdbx_seq_one_letter_code
_entity_poly.pdbx_strand_id
1 'polypeptide(L)'
;LVLVLFDGFDLALAHANRQPAAFADIDRGIARAHALSVAQYVVCELLQLFVGMGKHGLAHPDFLDWTQSGYDSSRFQPISRFHMVNANRGATGFQSNEFEQEYDRPSKSQMKREMTALQKLGEQLVDEPKDRVMRVPMPDELRDAILECQRIRGHEGRRRQLQFVGKKMRELDEAQLAAIKKTIEGWRGQSKSETALMHALERQRERLLADDGALTELLADHPALDAQQLRTLIRNARKEQEQSKPPKAYREIFQILKVLQNQPEQQEEDDESAEEDES
;
A
#
# COMPACT_ATOMS: atom_id res chain seq x y z
N LEU A 1 -10.37 25.95 38.54
CA LEU A 1 -11.76 25.50 38.34
C LEU A 1 -11.69 24.21 37.54
N VAL A 2 -11.82 23.08 38.25
CA VAL A 2 -12.34 21.76 37.81
C VAL A 2 -11.59 21.13 36.62
N LEU A 3 -10.71 20.14 36.85
CA LEU A 3 -11.00 18.69 37.00
C LEU A 3 -11.61 18.05 35.74
N VAL A 4 -11.29 16.75 35.56
CA VAL A 4 -12.00 15.70 34.76
C VAL A 4 -11.42 15.54 33.33
N LEU A 5 -10.75 14.47 32.90
CA LEU A 5 -10.55 13.08 33.35
C LEU A 5 -9.27 12.50 32.71
N PHE A 6 -8.38 11.92 33.51
CA PHE A 6 -7.56 10.78 33.07
C PHE A 6 -7.50 9.81 34.26
N ASP A 7 -8.64 9.18 34.52
CA ASP A 7 -8.74 8.04 35.41
C ASP A 7 -8.19 6.79 34.73
N GLY A 8 -7.38 6.03 35.47
CA GLY A 8 -7.36 4.57 35.33
C GLY A 8 -6.15 3.95 34.62
N PHE A 9 -4.93 4.28 35.03
CA PHE A 9 -3.82 3.30 34.97
C PHE A 9 -3.48 2.90 36.40
N ASP A 10 -4.32 2.01 36.95
CA ASP A 10 -4.09 1.46 38.28
C ASP A 10 -3.22 0.21 38.19
N LEU A 11 -2.11 0.31 38.90
CA LEU A 11 -1.03 -0.64 39.04
C LEU A 11 -1.44 -1.66 40.12
N ALA A 12 -1.83 -2.88 39.73
CA ALA A 12 -2.07 -3.96 40.69
C ALA A 12 -0.97 -5.03 40.60
N LEU A 13 0.18 -4.71 41.20
CA LEU A 13 1.13 -5.69 41.73
C LEU A 13 0.75 -6.01 43.17
N ALA A 14 0.06 -7.13 43.39
CA ALA A 14 -0.02 -7.76 44.71
C ALA A 14 -0.43 -9.23 44.56
N HIS A 15 0.55 -10.15 44.66
CA HIS A 15 0.55 -11.22 45.66
C HIS A 15 1.74 -12.15 45.41
N ALA A 16 2.78 -11.93 46.21
CA ALA A 16 3.79 -12.94 46.50
C ALA A 16 3.18 -14.03 47.40
N ASN A 17 3.73 -15.23 47.28
CA ASN A 17 3.60 -16.40 48.17
C ASN A 17 2.31 -17.23 48.08
N ARG A 18 2.32 -18.17 47.12
CA ARG A 18 1.92 -19.57 47.38
C ARG A 18 2.75 -20.49 46.49
N GLN A 19 3.76 -21.14 47.06
CA GLN A 19 4.32 -22.36 46.52
C GLN A 19 3.40 -23.53 46.93
N PRO A 20 3.01 -24.39 45.98
CA PRO A 20 2.85 -25.80 46.29
C PRO A 20 3.94 -26.62 45.60
N ALA A 21 4.67 -27.36 46.43
CA ALA A 21 5.75 -28.27 46.11
C ALA A 21 5.27 -29.43 45.21
N ALA A 22 5.46 -29.32 43.89
CA ALA A 22 5.17 -30.41 42.95
C ALA A 22 6.18 -30.57 41.79
N PHE A 23 7.31 -29.86 41.80
CA PHE A 23 8.32 -29.96 40.72
C PHE A 23 9.76 -29.93 41.25
N ALA A 24 10.04 -30.69 42.31
CA ALA A 24 11.39 -30.82 42.86
C ALA A 24 12.29 -31.79 42.07
N ASP A 25 11.79 -32.42 41.01
CA ASP A 25 12.56 -33.33 40.17
C ASP A 25 12.32 -33.01 38.70
N ILE A 26 13.09 -32.07 38.15
CA ILE A 26 13.63 -32.05 36.77
C ILE A 26 14.66 -30.92 36.78
N ASP A 27 15.90 -31.32 37.05
CA ASP A 27 17.05 -30.44 37.03
C ASP A 27 17.47 -30.15 35.58
N ARG A 28 17.71 -28.85 35.32
CA ARG A 28 18.81 -28.31 34.50
C ARG A 28 18.95 -28.79 33.05
N GLY A 29 18.41 -27.97 32.15
CA GLY A 29 18.93 -27.80 30.79
C GLY A 29 17.96 -27.02 29.93
N ILE A 30 18.40 -25.90 29.34
CA ILE A 30 17.62 -25.06 28.40
C ILE A 30 16.69 -24.03 29.08
N ALA A 31 17.27 -23.13 29.87
CA ALA A 31 16.62 -21.86 30.24
C ALA A 31 17.61 -20.71 30.39
N ARG A 32 18.54 -20.55 29.43
CA ARG A 32 19.38 -19.34 29.29
C ARG A 32 19.80 -19.14 27.83
N ALA A 33 18.90 -18.65 26.98
CA ALA A 33 19.29 -18.14 25.64
C ALA A 33 18.28 -17.21 24.93
N HIS A 34 17.12 -16.87 25.51
CA HIS A 34 16.11 -16.06 24.79
C HIS A 34 15.51 -14.92 25.63
N ALA A 35 16.33 -14.20 26.40
CA ALA A 35 15.87 -13.01 27.14
C ALA A 35 16.80 -11.80 27.04
N LEU A 36 17.77 -11.79 26.10
CA LEU A 36 18.76 -10.69 25.97
C LEU A 36 18.92 -10.12 24.55
N SER A 37 18.02 -10.41 23.59
CA SER A 37 18.10 -9.80 22.24
C SER A 37 17.00 -8.76 21.93
N VAL A 38 15.99 -8.62 22.78
CA VAL A 38 14.88 -7.67 22.56
C VAL A 38 15.08 -6.35 23.33
N ALA A 39 15.93 -6.32 24.36
CA ALA A 39 16.23 -5.11 25.13
C ALA A 39 17.31 -4.20 24.50
N GLN A 40 17.97 -4.63 23.42
CA GLN A 40 19.11 -3.91 22.83
C GLN A 40 18.76 -3.09 21.58
N TYR A 41 17.56 -3.24 21.00
CA TYR A 41 17.15 -2.47 19.81
C TYR A 41 16.32 -1.22 20.13
N VAL A 42 15.58 -1.19 21.24
CA VAL A 42 14.73 -0.04 21.61
C VAL A 42 15.53 1.09 22.28
N VAL A 43 16.66 0.77 22.93
CA VAL A 43 17.53 1.77 23.58
C VAL A 43 18.42 2.51 22.57
N CYS A 44 18.76 1.90 21.43
CA CYS A 44 19.60 2.55 20.41
C CYS A 44 18.84 3.56 19.52
N GLU A 45 17.56 3.32 19.22
CA GLU A 45 16.75 4.28 18.43
C GLU A 45 16.42 5.56 19.21
N LEU A 46 16.19 5.45 20.54
CA LEU A 46 15.95 6.62 21.39
C LEU A 46 17.21 7.46 21.63
N LEU A 47 18.40 6.86 21.56
CA LEU A 47 19.68 7.58 21.66
C LEU A 47 20.06 8.32 20.35
N GLN A 48 19.60 7.85 19.19
CA GLN A 48 19.82 8.58 17.92
C GLN A 48 18.89 9.78 17.73
N LEU A 49 17.72 9.79 18.37
CA LEU A 49 16.84 10.97 18.42
C LEU A 49 17.33 12.05 19.40
N PHE A 50 18.08 11.69 20.44
CA PHE A 50 18.58 12.65 21.44
C PHE A 50 19.90 13.32 21.04
N VAL A 51 20.78 12.63 20.30
CA VAL A 51 22.04 13.22 19.77
C VAL A 51 21.78 14.14 18.55
N GLY A 52 20.62 14.02 17.90
CA GLY A 52 20.21 14.89 16.79
C GLY A 52 19.71 16.29 17.19
N MET A 53 19.26 16.48 18.44
CA MET A 53 18.72 17.75 18.95
C MET A 53 19.74 18.63 19.68
N GLY A 54 21.04 18.36 19.55
CA GLY A 54 22.12 19.21 20.08
C GLY A 54 22.59 20.34 19.14
N LYS A 55 21.98 20.51 17.96
CA LYS A 55 22.44 21.46 16.91
C LYS A 55 21.76 22.83 16.92
N HIS A 56 20.81 23.08 17.82
CA HIS A 56 20.19 24.40 18.00
C HIS A 56 20.37 24.81 19.45
N GLY A 57 21.46 25.52 19.72
CA GLY A 57 22.00 25.78 21.06
C GLY A 57 21.03 26.48 22.00
N LEU A 58 20.40 25.70 22.88
CA LEU A 58 19.71 26.15 24.08
C LEU A 58 19.88 25.05 25.15
N ALA A 59 21.00 25.06 25.88
CA ALA A 59 21.19 24.22 27.06
C ALA A 59 21.76 25.06 28.21
N HIS A 60 21.12 24.91 29.37
CA HIS A 60 21.32 25.61 30.64
C HIS A 60 22.65 25.22 31.32
N PRO A 61 23.31 26.10 32.12
CA PRO A 61 24.72 25.92 32.50
C PRO A 61 25.03 24.85 33.57
N ASP A 62 24.06 24.11 34.09
CA ASP A 62 24.26 23.24 35.25
C ASP A 62 24.46 21.75 34.92
N PHE A 63 24.82 21.43 33.67
CA PHE A 63 25.13 20.05 33.24
C PHE A 63 26.64 19.75 33.21
N LEU A 64 27.48 20.66 33.73
CA LEU A 64 28.94 20.57 33.70
C LEU A 64 29.54 20.22 35.09
N ASP A 65 29.05 19.17 35.75
CA ASP A 65 29.71 18.66 36.98
C ASP A 65 29.59 17.12 37.15
N TRP A 66 29.60 16.37 36.04
CA TRP A 66 29.73 14.91 36.08
C TRP A 66 30.68 14.36 35.00
N THR A 67 31.60 15.17 34.50
CA THR A 67 32.67 14.70 33.59
C THR A 67 34.08 14.83 34.19
N GLN A 68 34.17 14.97 35.51
CA GLN A 68 35.45 15.15 36.22
C GLN A 68 35.70 14.07 37.29
N SER A 69 35.32 12.83 37.03
CA SER A 69 35.86 11.66 37.73
C SER A 69 36.39 10.67 36.70
N GLY A 70 37.68 10.35 36.86
CA GLY A 70 38.53 9.73 35.84
C GLY A 70 37.95 8.48 35.19
N TYR A 71 37.78 8.56 33.88
CA TYR A 71 37.72 7.38 33.02
C TYR A 71 38.99 7.37 32.17
N ASP A 72 39.93 6.53 32.57
CA ASP A 72 41.18 6.26 31.86
C ASP A 72 40.88 5.60 30.51
N SER A 73 40.94 6.39 29.44
CA SER A 73 40.66 5.97 28.07
C SER A 73 41.79 5.15 27.43
N SER A 74 42.88 4.86 28.15
CA SER A 74 44.02 4.09 27.62
C SER A 74 43.83 2.57 27.62
N ARG A 75 42.74 2.06 28.21
CA ARG A 75 42.49 0.61 28.33
C ARG A 75 41.51 0.02 27.31
N PHE A 76 40.93 0.83 26.43
CA PHE A 76 40.14 0.35 25.30
C PHE A 76 40.92 0.53 23.99
N GLN A 77 41.73 -0.47 23.67
CA GLN A 77 42.21 -0.65 22.30
C GLN A 77 40.96 -0.82 21.40
N PRO A 78 40.87 -0.12 20.25
CA PRO A 78 39.78 -0.34 19.32
C PRO A 78 39.79 -1.83 18.93
N ILE A 79 38.63 -2.48 18.95
CA ILE A 79 38.47 -3.79 18.33
C ILE A 79 38.55 -3.54 16.82
N SER A 80 39.76 -3.32 16.32
CA SER A 80 40.12 -3.50 14.94
C SER A 80 39.65 -4.89 14.56
N ARG A 81 38.61 -4.93 13.72
CA ARG A 81 38.18 -6.04 12.90
C ARG A 81 39.30 -7.06 12.79
N PHE A 82 39.20 -8.16 13.55
CA PHE A 82 40.06 -9.33 13.37
C PHE A 82 39.76 -9.90 11.99
N HIS A 83 40.39 -9.32 10.97
CA HIS A 83 40.49 -9.94 9.66
C HIS A 83 41.52 -11.05 9.82
N MET A 84 41.05 -12.21 10.25
CA MET A 84 41.86 -13.42 10.21
C MET A 84 42.13 -13.75 8.74
N VAL A 85 43.22 -13.22 8.18
CA VAL A 85 43.81 -13.79 6.97
C VAL A 85 44.41 -15.12 7.41
N ASN A 86 43.72 -16.21 7.10
CA ASN A 86 44.27 -17.54 7.28
C ASN A 86 45.43 -17.72 6.29
N ALA A 87 46.67 -17.60 6.77
CA ALA A 87 47.90 -17.70 5.98
C ALA A 87 48.15 -19.11 5.38
N ASN A 88 47.37 -20.11 5.77
CA ASN A 88 47.43 -21.48 5.23
C ASN A 88 46.26 -21.81 4.30
N ARG A 89 45.57 -20.82 3.70
CA ARG A 89 44.74 -21.08 2.52
C ARG A 89 45.67 -21.23 1.32
N GLY A 90 46.31 -22.39 1.25
CA GLY A 90 47.26 -22.77 0.21
C GLY A 90 46.72 -22.46 -1.18
N ALA A 91 47.64 -22.01 -2.03
CA ALA A 91 47.53 -21.91 -3.46
C ALA A 91 47.27 -23.28 -4.09
N THR A 92 46.08 -23.83 -3.88
CA THR A 92 45.52 -24.83 -4.78
C THR A 92 45.02 -24.04 -5.98
N GLY A 93 45.82 -24.04 -7.04
CA GLY A 93 45.48 -23.46 -8.33
C GLY A 93 44.35 -24.25 -8.98
N PHE A 94 43.14 -24.12 -8.46
CA PHE A 94 41.94 -24.49 -9.19
C PHE A 94 41.49 -23.25 -9.95
N GLN A 95 41.80 -23.17 -11.24
CA GLN A 95 41.23 -22.17 -12.11
C GLN A 95 39.72 -22.49 -12.23
N SER A 96 38.89 -21.70 -11.55
CA SER A 96 37.43 -21.88 -11.45
C SER A 96 36.68 -21.71 -12.78
N ASN A 97 37.38 -21.58 -13.91
CA ASN A 97 36.80 -21.25 -15.21
C ASN A 97 36.63 -22.49 -16.12
N GLU A 98 37.08 -23.68 -15.69
CA GLU A 98 36.95 -24.92 -16.48
C GLU A 98 35.59 -25.63 -16.29
N PHE A 99 34.75 -25.12 -15.38
CA PHE A 99 33.37 -25.58 -15.13
C PHE A 99 32.39 -24.40 -15.09
N GLU A 100 32.49 -23.46 -16.03
CA GLU A 100 31.40 -22.52 -16.28
C GLU A 100 30.22 -23.28 -16.91
N GLN A 101 29.55 -24.13 -16.10
CA GLN A 101 28.20 -24.55 -16.40
C GLN A 101 27.36 -23.28 -16.41
N GLU A 102 26.87 -22.93 -17.60
CA GLU A 102 25.88 -21.87 -17.80
C GLU A 102 24.75 -22.06 -16.79
N TYR A 103 24.75 -21.22 -15.75
CA TYR A 103 23.92 -21.39 -14.57
C TYR A 103 22.51 -20.89 -14.89
N ASP A 104 21.75 -21.68 -15.64
CA ASP A 104 20.36 -21.40 -16.06
C ASP A 104 19.33 -21.54 -14.91
N ARG A 105 19.79 -21.42 -13.66
CA ARG A 105 18.91 -21.50 -12.48
C ARG A 105 18.58 -20.09 -11.99
N PRO A 106 17.28 -19.76 -11.81
CA PRO A 106 16.87 -18.48 -11.25
C PRO A 106 17.59 -18.16 -9.95
N SER A 107 18.00 -16.90 -9.79
CA SER A 107 18.64 -16.44 -8.56
C SER A 107 17.71 -16.66 -7.36
N LYS A 108 18.26 -17.02 -6.20
CA LYS A 108 17.50 -17.12 -4.93
C LYS A 108 16.64 -15.87 -4.67
N SER A 109 17.11 -14.69 -5.11
CA SER A 109 16.37 -13.44 -5.01
C SER A 109 15.15 -13.37 -5.95
N GLN A 110 15.27 -13.86 -7.18
CA GLN A 110 14.18 -13.91 -8.17
C GLN A 110 13.07 -14.85 -7.70
N MET A 111 13.41 -16.07 -7.28
CA MET A 111 12.44 -17.04 -6.76
C MET A 111 11.65 -16.48 -5.57
N LYS A 112 12.30 -15.74 -4.66
CA LYS A 112 11.62 -15.06 -3.55
C LYS A 112 10.65 -13.97 -4.04
N ARG A 113 11.03 -13.20 -5.08
CA ARG A 113 10.17 -12.16 -5.67
C ARG A 113 8.95 -12.77 -6.35
N GLU A 114 9.11 -13.85 -7.10
CA GLU A 114 8.02 -14.57 -7.76
C GLU A 114 7.03 -15.16 -6.73
N MET A 115 7.53 -15.83 -5.70
CA MET A 115 6.69 -16.33 -4.60
C MET A 115 5.91 -15.19 -3.94
N THR A 116 6.56 -14.04 -3.70
CA THR A 116 5.89 -12.87 -3.13
C THR A 116 4.87 -12.27 -4.09
N ALA A 117 5.13 -12.28 -5.40
CA ALA A 117 4.21 -11.80 -6.41
C ALA A 117 2.94 -12.66 -6.48
N LEU A 118 3.07 -13.99 -6.44
CA LEU A 118 1.94 -14.91 -6.39
C LEU A 118 1.12 -14.76 -5.11
N GLN A 119 1.80 -14.57 -3.97
CA GLN A 119 1.15 -14.29 -2.70
C GLN A 119 0.31 -12.99 -2.75
N LYS A 120 0.88 -11.92 -3.32
CA LYS A 120 0.19 -10.64 -3.53
C LYS A 120 -0.98 -10.76 -4.51
N LEU A 121 -0.87 -11.61 -5.52
CA LEU A 121 -1.97 -11.88 -6.45
C LEU A 121 -3.15 -12.55 -5.73
N GLY A 122 -2.86 -13.53 -4.86
CA GLY A 122 -3.87 -14.15 -3.99
C GLY A 122 -4.51 -13.17 -3.01
N GLU A 123 -3.72 -12.26 -2.43
CA GLU A 123 -4.23 -11.19 -1.57
C GLU A 123 -5.20 -10.25 -2.31
N GLN A 124 -4.84 -9.84 -3.53
CA GLN A 124 -5.74 -9.03 -4.37
C GLN A 124 -7.07 -9.73 -4.61
N LEU A 125 -7.08 -11.03 -4.90
CA LEU A 125 -8.31 -11.79 -5.09
C LEU A 125 -9.17 -11.85 -3.82
N VAL A 126 -8.56 -11.93 -2.64
CA VAL A 126 -9.28 -11.95 -1.35
C VAL A 126 -9.92 -10.60 -1.06
N ASP A 127 -9.31 -9.49 -1.47
CA ASP A 127 -9.83 -8.14 -1.20
C ASP A 127 -10.96 -7.73 -2.17
N GLU A 128 -11.13 -8.45 -3.28
CA GLU A 128 -12.21 -8.20 -4.24
C GLU A 128 -13.57 -8.75 -3.75
N PRO A 129 -14.70 -8.12 -4.15
CA PRO A 129 -16.03 -8.58 -3.74
C PRO A 129 -16.32 -9.97 -4.28
N LYS A 130 -17.09 -10.74 -3.49
CA LYS A 130 -17.46 -12.14 -3.77
C LYS A 130 -17.97 -12.33 -5.20
N ASP A 131 -18.82 -11.42 -5.69
CA ASP A 131 -19.40 -11.52 -7.04
C ASP A 131 -18.36 -11.46 -8.16
N ARG A 132 -17.27 -10.71 -7.96
CA ARG A 132 -16.15 -10.66 -8.91
C ARG A 132 -15.32 -11.93 -8.85
N VAL A 133 -15.02 -12.41 -7.64
CA VAL A 133 -14.26 -13.66 -7.43
C VAL A 133 -14.94 -14.85 -8.09
N MET A 134 -16.28 -14.95 -8.00
CA MET A 134 -17.06 -16.03 -8.61
C MET A 134 -17.00 -16.06 -10.15
N ARG A 135 -16.66 -14.93 -10.79
CA ARG A 135 -16.56 -14.82 -12.26
C ARG A 135 -15.15 -15.14 -12.78
N VAL A 136 -14.15 -15.22 -11.91
CA VAL A 136 -12.78 -15.48 -12.34
C VAL A 136 -12.63 -16.95 -12.74
N PRO A 137 -12.07 -17.25 -13.93
CA PRO A 137 -11.79 -18.62 -14.34
C PRO A 137 -10.61 -19.20 -13.54
N MET A 138 -10.91 -19.90 -12.46
CA MET A 138 -9.93 -20.56 -11.59
C MET A 138 -10.45 -21.90 -11.04
N PRO A 139 -9.55 -22.80 -10.60
CA PRO A 139 -9.95 -24.04 -9.97
C PRO A 139 -10.81 -23.86 -8.72
N ASP A 140 -11.72 -24.80 -8.50
CA ASP A 140 -12.69 -24.76 -7.41
C ASP A 140 -12.02 -24.71 -6.03
N GLU A 141 -10.96 -25.50 -5.83
CA GLU A 141 -10.20 -25.51 -4.58
C GLU A 141 -9.63 -24.14 -4.20
N LEU A 142 -9.15 -23.38 -5.19
CA LEU A 142 -8.59 -22.06 -4.96
C LEU A 142 -9.70 -21.06 -4.61
N ARG A 143 -10.81 -21.13 -5.34
CA ARG A 143 -11.97 -20.27 -5.11
C ARG A 143 -12.53 -20.47 -3.71
N ASP A 144 -12.70 -21.72 -3.28
CA ASP A 144 -13.19 -22.05 -1.95
C ASP A 144 -12.23 -21.55 -0.85
N ALA A 145 -10.91 -21.69 -1.07
CA ALA A 145 -9.91 -21.16 -0.15
C ALA A 145 -9.97 -19.63 -0.01
N ILE A 146 -10.25 -18.91 -1.10
CA ILE A 146 -10.43 -17.44 -1.12
C ILE A 146 -11.70 -17.05 -0.37
N LEU A 147 -12.83 -17.70 -0.66
CA LEU A 147 -14.11 -17.42 0.00
C LEU A 147 -14.04 -17.68 1.51
N GLU A 148 -13.33 -18.73 1.91
CA GLU A 148 -13.08 -19.02 3.32
C GLU A 148 -12.20 -17.92 3.96
N CYS A 149 -11.19 -17.43 3.25
CA CYS A 149 -10.36 -16.31 3.72
C CYS A 149 -11.19 -15.04 3.96
N GLN A 150 -12.16 -14.76 3.09
CA GLN A 150 -13.10 -13.63 3.24
C GLN A 150 -14.05 -13.79 4.43
N ARG A 151 -14.37 -15.03 4.81
CA ARG A 151 -15.27 -15.34 5.95
C ARG A 151 -14.58 -15.17 7.30
N ILE A 152 -13.29 -15.47 7.39
CA ILE A 152 -12.51 -15.44 8.64
C ILE A 152 -12.35 -13.98 9.12
N ARG A 153 -12.83 -13.71 10.34
CA ARG A 153 -12.73 -12.37 10.97
C ARG A 153 -11.45 -12.17 11.78
N GLY A 154 -10.83 -13.25 12.27
CA GLY A 154 -9.63 -13.17 13.11
C GLY A 154 -8.36 -12.93 12.29
N HIS A 155 -7.52 -11.97 12.72
CA HIS A 155 -6.28 -11.60 12.01
C HIS A 155 -5.33 -12.78 11.77
N GLU A 156 -5.08 -13.60 12.79
CA GLU A 156 -4.16 -14.73 12.68
C GLU A 156 -4.74 -15.85 11.80
N GLY A 157 -6.05 -16.11 11.89
CA GLY A 157 -6.73 -17.07 11.02
C GLY A 157 -6.69 -16.62 9.56
N ARG A 158 -7.02 -15.36 9.29
CA ARG A 158 -6.96 -14.77 7.94
C ARG A 158 -5.54 -14.82 7.39
N ARG A 159 -4.52 -14.49 8.21
CA ARG A 159 -3.11 -14.56 7.80
C ARG A 159 -2.71 -15.97 7.37
N ARG A 160 -3.07 -17.00 8.14
CA ARG A 160 -2.76 -18.40 7.81
C ARG A 160 -3.50 -18.87 6.56
N GLN A 161 -4.78 -18.53 6.44
CA GLN A 161 -5.57 -18.85 5.25
C GLN A 161 -5.01 -18.16 4.01
N LEU A 162 -4.56 -16.91 4.13
CA LEU A 162 -3.92 -16.19 3.04
C LEU A 162 -2.60 -16.87 2.61
N GLN A 163 -1.81 -17.40 3.54
CA GLN A 163 -0.63 -18.21 3.21
C GLN A 163 -1.01 -19.51 2.49
N PHE A 164 -2.11 -20.15 2.89
CA PHE A 164 -2.64 -21.33 2.21
C PHE A 164 -3.09 -21.00 0.77
N VAL A 165 -3.80 -19.89 0.57
CA VAL A 165 -4.12 -19.36 -0.78
C VAL A 165 -2.83 -19.18 -1.58
N GLY A 166 -1.80 -18.56 -1.01
CA GLY A 166 -0.52 -18.38 -1.69
C GLY A 166 0.23 -19.69 -1.98
N LYS A 167 0.01 -20.76 -1.19
CA LYS A 167 0.47 -22.12 -1.53
C LYS A 167 -0.29 -22.64 -2.75
N LYS A 168 -1.63 -22.54 -2.75
CA LYS A 168 -2.47 -22.96 -3.87
C LYS A 168 -2.16 -22.21 -5.17
N MET A 169 -1.87 -20.92 -5.10
CA MET A 169 -1.43 -20.13 -6.26
C MET A 169 -0.13 -20.65 -6.91
N ARG A 170 0.73 -21.34 -6.14
CA ARG A 170 1.98 -21.95 -6.64
C ARG A 170 1.79 -23.34 -7.24
N GLU A 171 0.65 -23.97 -6.98
CA GLU A 171 0.28 -25.30 -7.51
C GLU A 171 -0.45 -25.18 -8.87
N LEU A 172 -0.82 -23.97 -9.29
CA LEU A 172 -1.54 -23.72 -10.55
C LEU A 172 -0.65 -23.86 -11.78
N ASP A 173 -1.27 -24.28 -12.88
CA ASP A 173 -0.65 -24.27 -14.20
C ASP A 173 -0.47 -22.84 -14.73
N GLU A 174 0.51 -22.64 -15.61
CA GLU A 174 0.80 -21.32 -16.20
C GLU A 174 -0.42 -20.73 -16.94
N ALA A 175 -1.19 -21.57 -17.63
CA ALA A 175 -2.42 -21.14 -18.32
C ALA A 175 -3.48 -20.61 -17.34
N GLN A 176 -3.65 -21.25 -16.19
CA GLN A 176 -4.60 -20.82 -15.15
C GLN A 176 -4.14 -19.51 -14.52
N LEU A 177 -2.86 -19.39 -14.20
CA LEU A 177 -2.27 -18.15 -13.69
C LEU A 177 -2.43 -16.98 -14.67
N ALA A 178 -2.22 -17.23 -15.97
CA ALA A 178 -2.40 -16.22 -17.01
C ALA A 178 -3.85 -15.75 -17.10
N ALA A 179 -4.82 -16.67 -17.03
CA ALA A 179 -6.25 -16.34 -17.05
C ALA A 179 -6.67 -15.47 -15.84
N ILE A 180 -6.19 -15.81 -14.64
CA ILE A 180 -6.42 -15.03 -13.42
C ILE A 180 -5.82 -13.63 -13.54
N LYS A 181 -4.55 -13.52 -13.96
CA LYS A 181 -3.86 -12.23 -14.15
C LYS A 181 -4.59 -11.34 -15.15
N LYS A 182 -4.98 -11.89 -16.30
CA LYS A 182 -5.73 -11.15 -17.33
C LYS A 182 -7.05 -10.60 -16.78
N THR A 183 -7.75 -11.38 -15.96
CA THR A 183 -9.01 -10.95 -15.35
C THR A 183 -8.80 -9.78 -14.38
N ILE A 184 -7.79 -9.87 -13.51
CA ILE A 184 -7.43 -8.80 -12.56
C ILE A 184 -6.97 -7.54 -13.29
N GLU A 185 -6.17 -7.68 -14.35
CA GLU A 185 -5.72 -6.57 -15.18
C GLU A 185 -6.89 -5.88 -15.88
N GLY A 186 -7.91 -6.64 -16.33
CA GLY A 186 -9.14 -6.09 -16.90
C GLY A 186 -9.86 -5.16 -15.93
N TRP A 187 -9.99 -5.54 -14.65
CA TRP A 187 -10.60 -4.69 -13.62
C TRP A 187 -9.78 -3.41 -13.39
N ARG A 188 -8.45 -3.53 -13.32
CA ARG A 188 -7.55 -2.38 -13.15
C ARG A 188 -7.61 -1.44 -14.35
N GLY A 189 -7.74 -1.99 -15.55
CA GLY A 189 -7.91 -1.22 -16.78
C GLY A 189 -9.14 -0.34 -16.70
N GLN A 190 -10.28 -0.91 -16.30
CA GLN A 190 -11.54 -0.18 -16.13
C GLN A 190 -11.42 0.94 -15.09
N SER A 191 -10.86 0.66 -13.91
CA SER A 191 -10.69 1.69 -12.88
C SER A 191 -9.73 2.81 -13.30
N LYS A 192 -8.66 2.47 -14.04
CA LYS A 192 -7.73 3.47 -14.59
C LYS A 192 -8.40 4.33 -15.65
N SER A 193 -9.19 3.73 -16.57
CA SER A 193 -9.93 4.50 -17.57
C SER A 193 -10.95 5.42 -16.91
N GLU A 194 -11.69 4.94 -15.91
CA GLU A 194 -12.65 5.77 -15.15
C GLU A 194 -11.94 6.94 -14.47
N THR A 195 -10.80 6.69 -13.81
CA THR A 195 -10.01 7.75 -13.17
C THR A 195 -9.48 8.76 -14.21
N ALA A 196 -8.99 8.29 -15.35
CA ALA A 196 -8.53 9.15 -16.44
C ALA A 196 -9.67 10.01 -17.02
N LEU A 197 -10.87 9.45 -17.16
CA LEU A 197 -12.07 10.18 -17.56
C LEU A 197 -12.43 11.26 -16.53
N MET A 198 -12.42 10.93 -15.23
CA MET A 198 -12.67 11.93 -14.19
C MET A 198 -11.69 13.11 -14.29
N HIS A 199 -10.39 12.83 -14.45
CA HIS A 199 -9.39 13.88 -14.63
C HIS A 199 -9.54 14.66 -15.95
N ALA A 200 -10.02 14.02 -17.01
CA ALA A 200 -10.32 14.70 -18.26
C ALA A 200 -11.46 15.72 -18.08
N LEU A 201 -12.55 15.31 -17.40
CA LEU A 201 -13.66 16.19 -17.06
C LEU A 201 -13.23 17.35 -16.14
N GLU A 202 -12.33 17.08 -15.18
CA GLU A 202 -11.75 18.13 -14.33
C GLU A 202 -10.99 19.18 -15.15
N ARG A 203 -10.12 18.74 -16.07
CA ARG A 203 -9.37 19.65 -16.96
C ARG A 203 -10.29 20.44 -17.88
N GLN A 204 -11.31 19.79 -18.44
CA GLN A 204 -12.28 20.44 -19.31
C GLN A 204 -13.07 21.51 -18.56
N ARG A 205 -13.51 21.22 -17.33
CA ARG A 205 -14.13 22.23 -16.45
C ARG A 205 -13.19 23.38 -16.18
N GLU A 206 -11.93 23.12 -15.80
CA GLU A 206 -10.96 24.18 -15.55
C GLU A 206 -10.73 25.06 -16.78
N ARG A 207 -10.69 24.46 -17.97
CA ARG A 207 -10.63 25.18 -19.25
C ARG A 207 -11.83 26.09 -19.46
N LEU A 208 -13.05 25.63 -19.17
CA LEU A 208 -14.28 26.46 -19.24
C LEU A 208 -14.26 27.64 -18.26
N LEU A 209 -13.62 27.50 -17.11
CA LEU A 209 -13.47 28.62 -16.17
C LEU A 209 -12.39 29.61 -16.61
N ALA A 210 -11.35 29.14 -17.31
CA ALA A 210 -10.24 29.99 -17.75
C ALA A 210 -10.57 30.81 -19.00
N ASP A 211 -11.26 30.21 -19.98
CA ASP A 211 -11.52 30.83 -21.28
C ASP A 211 -12.99 30.68 -21.71
N ASP A 212 -13.58 31.80 -22.15
CA ASP A 212 -14.94 31.83 -22.68
C ASP A 212 -14.99 31.26 -24.13
N GLY A 213 -13.87 31.21 -24.84
CA GLY A 213 -13.73 30.54 -26.13
C GLY A 213 -13.97 29.03 -26.04
N ALA A 214 -13.51 28.40 -24.97
CA ALA A 214 -13.71 26.97 -24.70
C ALA A 214 -15.20 26.56 -24.58
N LEU A 215 -16.07 27.49 -24.19
CA LEU A 215 -17.52 27.25 -24.21
C LEU A 215 -18.05 27.13 -25.64
N THR A 216 -17.51 27.94 -26.56
CA THR A 216 -17.94 27.94 -27.97
C THR A 216 -17.53 26.63 -28.65
N GLU A 217 -16.32 26.14 -28.36
CA GLU A 217 -15.86 24.81 -28.80
C GLU A 217 -16.78 23.70 -28.27
N LEU A 218 -17.11 23.73 -26.97
CA LEU A 218 -17.98 22.72 -26.37
C LEU A 218 -19.40 22.69 -26.97
N LEU A 219 -19.95 23.87 -27.29
CA LEU A 219 -21.27 23.98 -27.90
C LEU A 219 -21.28 23.55 -29.38
N ALA A 220 -20.13 23.62 -30.05
CA ALA A 220 -19.99 23.08 -31.41
C ALA A 220 -20.02 21.55 -31.40
N ASP A 221 -19.36 20.92 -30.42
CA ASP A 221 -19.35 19.47 -30.24
C ASP A 221 -20.69 18.93 -29.70
N HIS A 222 -21.43 19.74 -28.94
CA HIS A 222 -22.71 19.35 -28.32
C HIS A 222 -23.80 20.44 -28.51
N PRO A 223 -24.50 20.47 -29.66
CA PRO A 223 -25.48 21.51 -29.98
C PRO A 223 -26.77 21.45 -29.13
N ALA A 224 -27.07 20.29 -28.54
CA ALA A 224 -28.24 20.11 -27.67
C ALA A 224 -28.09 20.72 -26.26
N LEU A 225 -26.93 21.28 -25.93
CA LEU A 225 -26.62 21.81 -24.60
C LEU A 225 -27.19 23.22 -24.39
N ASP A 226 -27.76 23.49 -23.21
CA ASP A 226 -28.21 24.83 -22.84
C ASP A 226 -27.02 25.78 -22.58
N ALA A 227 -26.67 26.55 -23.62
CA ALA A 227 -25.61 27.55 -23.57
C ALA A 227 -25.84 28.62 -22.49
N GLN A 228 -27.10 29.00 -22.22
CA GLN A 228 -27.43 30.08 -21.29
C GLN A 228 -27.27 29.62 -19.84
N GLN A 229 -27.68 28.40 -19.55
CA GLN A 229 -27.43 27.76 -18.25
C GLN A 229 -25.93 27.68 -17.98
N LEU A 230 -25.14 27.17 -18.94
CA LEU A 230 -23.70 26.97 -18.73
C LEU A 230 -22.94 28.29 -18.55
N ARG A 231 -23.26 29.34 -19.31
CA ARG A 231 -22.71 30.71 -19.10
C ARG A 231 -23.01 31.25 -17.71
N THR A 232 -24.21 30.98 -17.19
CA THR A 232 -24.60 31.42 -15.85
C THR A 232 -23.83 30.67 -14.77
N LEU A 233 -23.65 29.36 -14.94
CA LEU A 233 -22.86 28.53 -14.04
C LEU A 233 -21.38 28.94 -14.02
N ILE A 234 -20.77 29.22 -15.18
CA ILE A 234 -19.37 29.65 -15.27
C ILE A 234 -19.16 30.97 -14.52
N ARG A 235 -20.03 31.97 -14.74
CA ARG A 235 -19.95 33.26 -14.02
C ARG A 235 -20.13 33.09 -12.51
N ASN A 236 -21.09 32.27 -12.09
CA ASN A 236 -21.31 31.98 -10.68
C ASN A 236 -20.11 31.25 -10.06
N ALA A 237 -19.51 30.29 -10.77
CA ALA A 237 -18.35 29.55 -10.30
C ALA A 237 -17.12 30.46 -10.12
N ARG A 238 -16.85 31.38 -11.06
CA ARG A 238 -15.80 32.40 -10.92
C ARG A 238 -16.05 33.29 -9.69
N LYS A 239 -17.28 33.77 -9.52
CA LYS A 239 -17.68 34.57 -8.35
C LYS A 239 -17.59 33.81 -7.02
N GLU A 240 -17.93 32.53 -7.01
CA GLU A 240 -17.79 31.66 -5.83
C GLU A 240 -16.32 31.46 -5.45
N GLN A 241 -15.43 31.28 -6.42
CA GLN A 241 -13.98 31.17 -6.21
C GLN A 241 -13.39 32.47 -5.63
N GLU A 242 -13.73 33.62 -6.22
CA GLU A 242 -13.29 34.94 -5.72
C GLU A 242 -13.77 35.20 -4.28
N GLN A 243 -14.99 34.78 -3.96
CA GLN A 243 -15.60 35.01 -2.65
C GLN A 243 -15.29 33.91 -1.62
N SER A 244 -14.45 32.92 -1.98
CA SER A 244 -14.14 31.74 -1.15
C SER A 244 -15.40 31.05 -0.60
N LYS A 245 -16.48 31.05 -1.39
CA LYS A 245 -17.76 30.44 -1.04
C LYS A 245 -17.73 28.93 -1.34
N PRO A 246 -18.67 28.16 -0.75
CA PRO A 246 -18.83 26.76 -1.12
C PRO A 246 -19.02 26.62 -2.65
N PRO A 247 -18.24 25.76 -3.33
CA PRO A 247 -18.19 25.71 -4.80
C PRO A 247 -19.37 24.89 -5.35
N LYS A 248 -20.57 25.47 -5.37
CA LYS A 248 -21.80 24.81 -5.85
C LYS A 248 -21.85 24.78 -7.36
N ALA A 249 -21.71 25.95 -8.00
CA ALA A 249 -21.73 26.06 -9.46
C ALA A 249 -20.60 25.24 -10.10
N TYR A 250 -19.42 25.21 -9.45
CA TYR A 250 -18.29 24.39 -9.88
C TYR A 250 -18.57 22.88 -9.90
N ARG A 251 -19.39 22.40 -8.94
CA ARG A 251 -19.82 21.00 -8.89
C ARG A 251 -20.89 20.71 -9.93
N GLU A 252 -21.81 21.64 -10.16
CA GLU A 252 -22.87 21.50 -11.16
C GLU A 252 -22.32 21.43 -12.58
N ILE A 253 -21.32 22.26 -12.93
CA ILE A 253 -20.64 22.16 -14.23
C ILE A 253 -20.07 20.75 -14.45
N PHE A 254 -19.42 20.18 -13.42
CA PHE A 254 -18.89 18.82 -13.52
C PHE A 254 -19.99 17.76 -13.73
N GLN A 255 -21.16 17.91 -13.07
CA GLN A 255 -22.27 16.99 -13.29
C GLN A 255 -22.81 17.06 -14.71
N ILE A 256 -22.95 18.27 -15.27
CA ILE A 256 -23.38 18.44 -16.67
C ILE A 256 -22.38 17.76 -17.62
N LEU A 257 -21.08 18.02 -17.47
CA LEU A 257 -20.04 17.39 -18.30
C LEU A 257 -20.04 15.86 -18.16
N LYS A 258 -20.25 15.35 -16.95
CA LYS A 258 -20.36 13.91 -16.70
C LYS A 258 -21.58 13.28 -17.36
N VAL A 259 -22.73 13.97 -17.37
CA VAL A 259 -23.94 13.49 -18.05
C VAL A 259 -23.72 13.45 -19.56
N LEU A 260 -23.10 14.47 -20.14
CA LEU A 260 -22.76 14.49 -21.57
C LEU A 260 -21.85 13.33 -21.96
N GLN A 261 -20.80 13.06 -21.17
CA GLN A 261 -19.89 11.96 -21.44
C GLN A 261 -20.54 10.57 -21.33
N ASN A 262 -21.62 10.46 -20.56
CA ASN A 262 -22.36 9.21 -20.32
C ASN A 262 -23.57 9.02 -21.25
N GLN A 263 -23.91 10.00 -22.08
CA GLN A 263 -24.94 9.87 -23.12
C GLN A 263 -24.26 9.35 -24.38
N PRO A 264 -24.37 8.04 -24.73
CA PRO A 264 -24.02 7.61 -26.08
C PRO A 264 -25.02 8.26 -27.03
N GLU A 265 -24.51 8.86 -28.09
CA GLU A 265 -25.24 9.60 -29.12
C GLU A 265 -26.55 8.90 -29.52
N GLN A 266 -27.70 9.46 -29.12
CA GLN A 266 -29.01 9.15 -29.70
C GLN A 266 -29.23 10.09 -30.88
N GLN A 267 -28.54 9.87 -32.00
CA GLN A 267 -28.75 10.61 -33.24
C GLN A 267 -28.43 9.76 -34.47
N GLU A 268 -29.20 8.70 -34.76
CA GLU A 268 -29.37 8.14 -36.13
C GLU A 268 -30.68 7.31 -36.22
N GLU A 269 -31.84 7.91 -35.96
CA GLU A 269 -33.14 7.37 -36.43
C GLU A 269 -34.06 8.57 -36.66
N ASP A 270 -33.95 9.22 -37.82
CA ASP A 270 -34.98 10.13 -38.38
C ASP A 270 -34.54 10.54 -39.80
N ASP A 271 -34.48 9.58 -40.74
CA ASP A 271 -34.64 9.89 -42.17
C ASP A 271 -35.06 8.63 -42.95
N GLU A 272 -36.24 8.08 -42.64
CA GLU A 272 -36.94 7.18 -43.56
C GLU A 272 -38.42 7.59 -43.63
N SER A 273 -38.66 8.80 -44.15
CA SER A 273 -39.99 9.26 -44.52
C SER A 273 -39.94 10.16 -45.74
N ALA A 274 -39.81 9.54 -46.92
CA ALA A 274 -40.13 10.01 -48.28
C ALA A 274 -39.30 9.10 -49.22
N GLU A 275 -39.82 8.35 -50.20
CA GLU A 275 -40.88 8.60 -51.15
C GLU A 275 -41.39 7.23 -51.66
N GLU A 276 -42.64 6.87 -51.36
CA GLU A 276 -43.40 5.96 -52.21
C GLU A 276 -44.52 6.79 -52.84
N ASP A 277 -44.23 7.40 -54.00
CA ASP A 277 -45.28 7.82 -54.92
C ASP A 277 -44.85 7.62 -56.39
N GLU A 278 -45.63 6.79 -57.07
CA GLU A 278 -45.92 6.71 -58.52
C GLU A 278 -44.79 6.68 -59.57
N SER A 279 -44.64 5.52 -60.24
CA SER A 279 -45.23 5.23 -61.58
C SER A 279 -44.68 3.94 -62.21
#